data_AF-A0A4Q4TTZ8-F1
#
_entry.id   AF-A0A4Q4TTZ8-F1
#
_cell.length_a   1.000
_cell.length_b   1.000
_cell.length_c   1.000
_cell.angle_alpha   90.00
_cell.angle_beta   90.00
_cell.angle_gamma   90.00
#
_symmetry.space_group_name_H-M   'P 1'
#
loop_
_entity.id
_entity.type
_entity.pdbx_description
1 polymer ?
#
loop_
_entity_poly.entity_id
_entity_poly.type
_entity_poly.pdbx_seq_one_letter_code
_entity_poly.pdbx_strand_id
1 'polypeptide(L)'
;MSVSDEQLKQSVEKKDHYHPLDISKSEIRLLSFEDTAEYGSIHLGLYYVSLNDWKPEYVSFCDQNASTMGSFQLSEAWSDRLEFTLATTRREIYDTIARFTWGDYICLSYTWGDYTGEKVTVFLDGVATAVNKHLEAALRDLRESYECRLSMKVWVDALCINQADIVDRNTHVSRVKDIFGGAFSVTVWTKEREDLQVLGLRPPGERLILCEVVLREYGRQVLEELLGVRERDWGEAHDEDEQLMELVEDIDVLAFDQYHQAGSDDEDELGFGKLHLRDIVRVELMLLFRKKYWSRLWIIQELAVSPTTSTVHWGESTFHLSTLQAVGEIVLTHSKSEQSSNSEIWKELKPRLDLLAFISTWRALENTPADTGHSLNSTSIQELKLLAQHATCSLAHDKVYGLLGLFPASVSSAVTIDYGREPTDVIAEFSSTVPGWTHQP
;
A
#
# COMPACT_ATOMS: atom_id res chain seq x y z
N MET A 1 -26.42 46.10 4.50
CA MET A 1 -25.64 44.93 4.09
C MET A 1 -26.37 43.72 4.60
N SER A 2 -26.90 42.92 3.68
CA SER A 2 -27.81 41.83 3.99
C SER A 2 -27.03 40.62 4.53
N VAL A 3 -27.65 39.78 5.36
CA VAL A 3 -27.07 38.52 5.87
C VAL A 3 -26.60 37.62 4.70
N SER A 4 -27.19 37.78 3.51
CA SER A 4 -26.76 37.15 2.27
C SER A 4 -25.43 37.67 1.72
N ASP A 5 -25.05 38.94 1.94
CA ASP A 5 -23.75 39.48 1.52
C ASP A 5 -22.61 39.03 2.46
N GLU A 6 -22.93 38.74 3.72
CA GLU A 6 -21.99 38.23 4.74
C GLU A 6 -21.78 36.72 4.57
N GLN A 7 -22.83 35.97 4.22
CA GLN A 7 -22.72 34.57 3.78
C GLN A 7 -22.04 34.45 2.42
N LEU A 8 -22.28 35.36 1.48
CA LEU A 8 -21.49 35.42 0.25
C LEU A 8 -20.03 35.78 0.55
N LYS A 9 -19.75 36.73 1.44
CA LYS A 9 -18.37 37.04 1.86
C LYS A 9 -17.69 35.88 2.58
N GLN A 10 -18.37 35.13 3.45
CA GLN A 10 -17.82 33.90 4.05
C GLN A 10 -17.66 32.77 3.02
N SER A 11 -18.50 32.71 1.99
CA SER A 11 -18.36 31.75 0.88
C SER A 11 -17.28 32.17 -0.14
N VAL A 12 -16.96 33.47 -0.22
CA VAL A 12 -15.92 34.05 -1.10
C VAL A 12 -14.57 34.18 -0.36
N GLU A 13 -14.59 34.20 0.98
CA GLU A 13 -13.42 34.05 1.86
C GLU A 13 -13.00 32.59 2.07
N LYS A 14 -13.77 31.60 1.54
CA LYS A 14 -13.24 30.28 1.14
C LYS A 14 -12.32 30.39 -0.09
N LYS A 15 -11.49 31.42 -0.14
CA LYS A 15 -10.45 31.59 -1.13
C LYS A 15 -9.35 30.59 -0.77
N ASP A 16 -9.35 29.48 -1.50
CA ASP A 16 -8.34 28.43 -1.59
C ASP A 16 -7.34 28.40 -0.43
N HIS A 17 -7.64 27.56 0.56
CA HIS A 17 -6.69 27.17 1.61
C HIS A 17 -5.38 26.60 1.02
N TYR A 18 -5.42 26.16 -0.24
CA TYR A 18 -4.28 25.74 -1.01
C TYR A 18 -3.66 26.88 -1.83
N HIS A 19 -2.33 26.98 -1.77
CA HIS A 19 -1.58 27.77 -2.72
C HIS A 19 -1.14 26.89 -3.91
N PRO A 20 -1.03 27.45 -5.13
CA PRO A 20 -0.53 26.72 -6.28
C PRO A 20 0.89 26.20 -6.04
N LEU A 21 1.16 24.96 -6.47
CA LEU A 21 2.48 24.35 -6.34
C LEU A 21 3.51 25.00 -7.27
N ASP A 22 4.73 25.17 -6.77
CA ASP A 22 5.90 25.51 -7.59
C ASP A 22 6.45 24.25 -8.31
N ILE A 23 5.94 24.02 -9.54
CA ILE A 23 6.35 22.88 -10.38
C ILE A 23 7.86 22.90 -10.65
N SER A 24 8.49 24.08 -10.74
CA SER A 24 9.93 24.20 -11.02
C SER A 24 10.80 23.63 -9.89
N LYS A 25 10.26 23.59 -8.67
CA LYS A 25 10.92 23.03 -7.49
C LYS A 25 10.48 21.60 -7.19
N SER A 26 9.64 20.97 -8.03
CA SER A 26 9.01 19.69 -7.70
C SER A 26 8.31 19.75 -6.32
N GLU A 27 7.58 20.85 -6.07
CA GLU A 27 6.94 21.08 -4.78
C GLU A 27 5.74 20.15 -4.55
N ILE A 28 5.56 19.62 -3.34
CA ILE A 28 4.41 18.82 -2.92
C ILE A 28 3.85 19.35 -1.61
N ARG A 29 2.61 18.95 -1.29
CA ARG A 29 2.00 19.23 0.02
C ARG A 29 2.11 18.03 0.94
N LEU A 30 2.44 18.27 2.20
CA LEU A 30 2.52 17.24 3.24
C LEU A 30 1.84 17.73 4.51
N LEU A 31 1.36 16.77 5.30
CA LEU A 31 0.70 16.99 6.58
C LEU A 31 1.66 16.73 7.73
N SER A 32 1.50 17.46 8.83
CA SER A 32 2.08 17.10 10.12
C SER A 32 0.97 17.10 11.16
N PHE A 33 0.96 16.11 12.06
CA PHE A 33 0.06 16.17 13.21
C PHE A 33 0.48 17.33 14.12
N GLU A 34 -0.50 18.13 14.54
CA GLU A 34 -0.32 19.17 15.55
C GLU A 34 -0.61 18.59 16.93
N ASP A 35 0.28 18.84 17.89
CA ASP A 35 0.19 18.30 19.25
C ASP A 35 -1.07 18.82 19.96
N THR A 36 -2.11 17.98 19.99
CA THR A 36 -3.28 18.12 20.86
C THR A 36 -3.70 16.72 21.35
N ALA A 37 -4.21 16.66 22.57
CA ALA A 37 -4.45 15.44 23.36
C ALA A 37 -4.94 14.22 22.56
N GLU A 38 -4.46 13.01 22.93
CA GLU A 38 -4.76 11.69 22.31
C GLU A 38 -6.24 11.48 21.93
N TYR A 39 -7.17 12.07 22.68
CA TYR A 39 -8.63 11.88 22.56
C TYR A 39 -9.40 13.04 21.89
N GLY A 40 -8.70 13.92 21.17
CA GLY A 40 -9.29 15.09 20.49
C GLY A 40 -9.66 14.90 19.01
N SER A 41 -10.18 15.97 18.40
CA SER A 41 -10.27 16.08 16.94
C SER A 41 -8.86 16.04 16.33
N ILE A 42 -8.73 15.58 15.08
CA ILE A 42 -7.43 15.56 14.41
C ILE A 42 -7.10 16.98 13.92
N HIS A 43 -5.93 17.48 14.33
CA HIS A 43 -5.37 18.76 13.89
C HIS A 43 -4.11 18.49 13.06
N LEU A 44 -4.03 19.09 11.87
CA LEU A 44 -2.98 18.88 10.89
C LEU A 44 -2.46 20.23 10.40
N GLY A 45 -1.15 20.37 10.33
CA GLY A 45 -0.50 21.48 9.62
C GLY A 45 -0.21 21.10 8.17
N LEU A 46 -0.49 21.99 7.21
CA LEU A 46 -0.20 21.80 5.79
C LEU A 46 1.14 22.47 5.40
N TYR A 47 2.08 21.67 4.91
CA TYR A 47 3.43 22.10 4.54
C TYR A 47 3.66 21.97 3.04
N TYR A 48 4.38 22.95 2.48
CA TYR A 48 4.82 22.96 1.10
C TYR A 48 6.32 22.68 1.09
N VAL A 49 6.73 21.60 0.44
CA VAL A 49 8.12 21.14 0.45
C VAL A 49 8.56 20.73 -0.94
N SER A 50 9.86 20.84 -1.22
CA SER A 50 10.44 20.40 -2.48
C SER A 50 10.97 18.97 -2.37
N LEU A 51 10.60 18.13 -3.34
CA LEU A 51 11.20 16.79 -3.52
C LEU A 51 12.65 16.83 -4.05
N ASN A 52 13.19 18.02 -4.33
CA ASN A 52 14.57 18.20 -4.75
C ASN A 52 15.47 18.73 -3.61
N ASP A 53 14.90 19.03 -2.44
CA ASP A 53 15.60 19.62 -1.29
C ASP A 53 16.25 18.54 -0.41
N TRP A 54 17.11 17.74 -1.04
CA TRP A 54 17.85 16.65 -0.41
C TRP A 54 18.96 17.17 0.50
N LYS A 55 19.25 16.44 1.59
CA LYS A 55 20.42 16.71 2.42
C LYS A 55 21.72 16.50 1.62
N PRO A 56 22.72 17.39 1.75
CA PRO A 56 24.01 17.22 1.07
C PRO A 56 24.68 15.87 1.35
N GLU A 57 24.52 15.34 2.56
CA GLU A 57 25.09 14.06 2.96
C GLU A 57 24.41 12.88 2.25
N TYR A 58 23.10 12.99 1.97
CA TYR A 58 22.34 12.00 1.22
C TYR A 58 22.74 12.01 -0.25
N VAL A 59 22.83 13.20 -0.86
CA VAL A 59 23.29 13.36 -2.25
C VAL A 59 24.69 12.75 -2.43
N SER A 60 25.62 13.09 -1.54
CA SER A 60 26.99 12.54 -1.57
C SER A 60 27.01 11.01 -1.42
N PHE A 61 26.12 10.44 -0.59
CA PHE A 61 25.97 9.00 -0.46
C PHE A 61 25.44 8.36 -1.75
N CYS A 62 24.41 8.94 -2.37
CA CYS A 62 23.88 8.45 -3.64
C CYS A 62 24.93 8.51 -4.75
N ASP A 63 25.64 9.63 -4.89
CA ASP A 63 26.69 9.80 -5.91
C ASP A 63 27.80 8.74 -5.81
N GLN A 64 28.13 8.31 -4.59
CA GLN A 64 29.16 7.30 -4.32
C GLN A 64 28.69 5.87 -4.62
N ASN A 65 27.39 5.59 -4.56
CA ASN A 65 26.84 4.23 -4.59
C ASN A 65 25.94 3.94 -5.80
N ALA A 66 25.50 4.96 -6.55
CA ALA A 66 24.55 4.85 -7.66
C ALA A 66 25.07 3.99 -8.83
N SER A 67 26.40 3.81 -8.96
CA SER A 67 26.97 2.90 -9.98
C SER A 67 26.80 1.42 -9.64
N THR A 68 26.52 1.09 -8.38
CA THR A 68 26.48 -0.28 -7.86
C THR A 68 25.13 -0.69 -7.26
N MET A 69 24.29 0.29 -6.91
CA MET A 69 23.03 0.08 -6.23
C MET A 69 21.88 0.73 -6.99
N GLY A 70 20.77 0.02 -7.08
CA GLY A 70 19.49 0.57 -7.50
C GLY A 70 18.88 1.54 -6.49
N SER A 71 17.83 2.24 -6.90
CA SER A 71 17.11 3.22 -6.05
C SER A 71 16.59 2.60 -4.74
N PHE A 72 16.00 1.41 -4.79
CA PHE A 72 15.50 0.71 -3.60
C PHE A 72 16.65 0.32 -2.65
N GLN A 73 17.75 -0.20 -3.21
CA GLN A 73 18.94 -0.58 -2.44
C GLN A 73 19.63 0.62 -1.78
N LEU A 74 19.67 1.78 -2.47
CA LEU A 74 20.20 3.02 -1.90
C LEU A 74 19.38 3.47 -0.69
N SER A 75 18.05 3.40 -0.78
CA SER A 75 17.17 3.81 0.32
C SER A 75 17.33 2.92 1.55
N GLU A 76 17.46 1.60 1.34
CA GLU A 76 17.71 0.63 2.40
C GLU A 76 19.08 0.85 3.05
N ALA A 77 20.15 0.89 2.25
CA ALA A 77 21.50 1.09 2.73
C ALA A 77 21.71 2.45 3.44
N TRP A 78 20.98 3.49 3.03
CA TRP A 78 20.98 4.78 3.72
C TRP A 78 20.38 4.68 5.13
N SER A 79 19.25 3.98 5.26
CA SER A 79 18.55 3.79 6.53
C SER A 79 19.37 2.94 7.51
N ASP A 80 20.12 1.96 6.99
CA ASP A 80 20.98 1.07 7.77
C ASP A 80 22.31 1.70 8.21
N ARG A 81 22.67 2.88 7.68
CA ARG A 81 23.95 3.56 8.02
C ARG A 81 24.02 4.06 9.46
N LEU A 82 22.92 4.00 10.21
CA LEU A 82 22.83 4.59 11.53
C LEU A 82 23.44 3.68 12.61
N GLU A 83 24.63 4.05 13.08
CA GLU A 83 25.14 3.58 14.36
C GLU A 83 24.53 4.41 15.51
N PHE A 84 23.82 3.77 16.44
CA PHE A 84 23.26 4.42 17.62
C PHE A 84 23.74 3.79 18.92
N THR A 85 23.64 4.54 20.00
CA THR A 85 23.88 4.06 21.36
C THR A 85 22.58 4.09 22.16
N LEU A 86 22.55 3.47 23.33
CA LEU A 86 21.38 3.55 24.23
C LEU A 86 21.05 4.99 24.69
N ALA A 87 21.97 5.94 24.52
CA ALA A 87 21.74 7.35 24.82
C ALA A 87 21.16 8.13 23.64
N THR A 88 21.19 7.59 22.42
CA THR A 88 20.70 8.28 21.23
C THR A 88 19.17 8.38 21.28
N THR A 89 18.66 9.60 21.23
CA THR A 89 17.22 9.85 21.23
C THR A 89 16.60 9.48 19.90
N ARG A 90 15.30 9.16 19.89
CA ARG A 90 14.54 8.91 18.66
C ARG A 90 14.64 10.05 17.64
N ARG A 91 14.69 11.29 18.14
CA ARG A 91 14.79 12.48 17.28
C ARG A 91 16.16 12.59 16.62
N GLU A 92 17.24 12.29 17.34
CA GLU A 92 18.59 12.25 16.78
C GLU A 92 18.75 11.14 15.72
N ILE A 93 18.14 9.97 15.96
CA ILE A 93 18.04 8.89 14.97
C ILE A 93 17.39 9.42 13.70
N TYR A 94 16.20 10.01 13.83
CA TYR A 94 15.44 10.53 12.71
C TYR A 94 16.18 11.65 11.95
N ASP A 95 16.75 12.62 12.65
CA ASP A 95 17.49 13.72 12.05
C ASP A 95 18.70 13.23 11.25
N THR A 96 19.25 12.06 11.59
CA THR A 96 20.36 11.45 10.85
C THR A 96 19.89 10.68 9.61
N ILE A 97 18.79 9.93 9.70
CA ILE A 97 18.28 9.11 8.58
C ILE A 97 17.37 9.89 7.61
N ALA A 98 16.82 11.03 8.01
CA ALA A 98 15.94 11.82 7.14
C ALA A 98 16.69 12.29 5.89
N ARG A 99 16.12 12.04 4.71
CA ARG A 99 16.80 12.28 3.42
C ARG A 99 16.68 13.74 2.93
N PHE A 100 15.60 14.44 3.27
CA PHE A 100 15.42 15.85 2.90
C PHE A 100 15.79 16.80 4.04
N THR A 101 16.11 18.04 3.70
CA THR A 101 16.52 19.08 4.68
C THR A 101 15.38 19.45 5.64
N TRP A 102 14.13 19.27 5.22
CA TRP A 102 12.92 19.56 5.97
C TRP A 102 12.36 18.35 6.76
N GLY A 103 13.04 17.20 6.71
CA GLY A 103 12.59 15.93 7.29
C GLY A 103 12.31 14.88 6.21
N ASP A 104 11.65 13.80 6.57
CA ASP A 104 11.16 12.78 5.65
C ASP A 104 9.63 12.64 5.77
N TYR A 105 9.05 11.82 4.90
CA TYR A 105 7.60 11.65 4.84
C TYR A 105 7.19 10.22 4.56
N ILE A 106 5.97 9.88 4.96
CA ILE A 106 5.31 8.63 4.60
C ILE A 106 4.11 8.91 3.72
N CYS A 107 3.73 7.94 2.88
CA CYS A 107 2.48 7.98 2.15
C CYS A 107 1.45 7.06 2.80
N LEU A 108 0.22 7.53 2.92
CA LEU A 108 -0.91 6.68 3.31
C LEU A 108 -1.57 6.11 2.05
N SER A 109 -1.56 4.78 1.92
CA SER A 109 -2.34 4.06 0.92
C SER A 109 -3.55 3.42 1.59
N TYR A 110 -4.76 3.90 1.29
CA TYR A 110 -5.98 3.49 1.97
C TYR A 110 -7.19 3.48 1.02
N THR A 111 -8.26 2.79 1.40
CA THR A 111 -9.53 2.83 0.65
C THR A 111 -10.31 4.08 1.03
N TRP A 112 -10.72 4.87 0.03
CA TRP A 112 -11.57 6.05 0.23
C TRP A 112 -12.97 5.74 0.81
N GLY A 113 -13.37 4.47 0.88
CA GLY A 113 -14.71 4.07 1.31
C GLY A 113 -15.81 4.59 0.38
N ASP A 114 -17.06 4.58 0.85
CA ASP A 114 -18.19 5.12 0.11
C ASP A 114 -18.15 6.66 0.08
N TYR A 115 -18.18 7.25 -1.13
CA TYR A 115 -18.22 8.70 -1.32
C TYR A 115 -19.43 9.36 -0.67
N THR A 116 -20.54 8.61 -0.53
CA THR A 116 -21.78 9.02 0.15
C THR A 116 -21.75 8.78 1.65
N GLY A 117 -20.68 8.19 2.16
CA GLY A 117 -20.51 7.83 3.56
C GLY A 117 -20.40 9.05 4.49
N GLU A 118 -20.52 8.76 5.78
CA GLU A 118 -20.41 9.73 6.87
C GLU A 118 -19.10 10.53 6.77
N LYS A 119 -19.23 11.86 6.78
CA LYS A 119 -18.11 12.79 6.84
C LYS A 119 -17.82 13.17 8.29
N VAL A 120 -16.55 13.21 8.63
CA VAL A 120 -16.04 13.62 9.94
C VAL A 120 -15.17 14.85 9.74
N THR A 121 -15.21 15.77 10.70
CA THR A 121 -14.42 17.00 10.65
C THR A 121 -13.02 16.76 11.22
N VAL A 122 -12.01 17.17 10.45
CA VAL A 122 -10.64 17.39 10.92
C VAL A 122 -10.29 18.86 10.75
N PHE A 123 -9.19 19.32 11.34
CA PHE A 123 -8.73 20.70 11.21
C PHE A 123 -7.41 20.73 10.45
N LEU A 124 -7.37 21.47 9.33
CA LEU A 124 -6.19 21.68 8.51
C LEU A 124 -5.77 23.15 8.63
N ASP A 125 -4.62 23.43 9.23
CA ASP A 125 -4.18 24.76 9.70
C ASP A 125 -5.30 25.53 10.44
N GLY A 126 -6.03 24.83 11.32
CA GLY A 126 -7.16 25.38 12.07
C GLY A 126 -8.46 25.54 11.27
N VAL A 127 -8.48 25.23 9.97
CA VAL A 127 -9.68 25.27 9.12
C VAL A 127 -10.42 23.93 9.19
N ALA A 128 -11.69 23.97 9.59
CA ALA A 128 -12.55 22.79 9.62
C ALA A 128 -12.74 22.20 8.21
N THR A 129 -12.27 20.97 8.02
CA THR A 129 -12.22 20.25 6.76
C THR A 129 -12.94 18.91 6.91
N ALA A 130 -13.89 18.64 6.01
CA ALA A 130 -14.69 17.41 6.05
C ALA A 130 -13.98 16.28 5.30
N VAL A 131 -13.67 15.18 5.98
CA VAL A 131 -13.07 13.96 5.42
C VAL A 131 -14.01 12.78 5.58
N ASN A 132 -13.80 11.69 4.85
CA ASN A 132 -14.53 10.45 5.11
C ASN A 132 -14.08 9.82 6.44
N LYS A 133 -14.97 9.06 7.07
CA LYS A 133 -14.67 8.32 8.29
C LYS A 133 -13.50 7.34 8.16
N HIS A 134 -13.30 6.77 6.97
CA HIS A 134 -12.18 5.87 6.68
C HIS A 134 -10.83 6.59 6.78
N LEU A 135 -10.70 7.80 6.21
CA LEU A 135 -9.48 8.60 6.35
C LEU A 135 -9.28 9.07 7.78
N GLU A 136 -10.34 9.49 8.47
CA GLU A 136 -10.21 9.91 9.86
C GLU A 136 -9.68 8.77 10.74
N ALA A 137 -10.21 7.56 10.58
CA ALA A 137 -9.70 6.38 11.29
C ALA A 137 -8.25 6.06 10.91
N ALA A 138 -7.91 6.11 9.62
CA ALA A 138 -6.55 5.87 9.14
C ALA A 138 -5.56 6.91 9.69
N LEU A 139 -5.92 8.19 9.69
CA LEU A 139 -5.11 9.27 10.28
C LEU A 139 -4.92 9.08 11.78
N ARG A 140 -5.97 8.65 12.49
CA ARG A 140 -5.91 8.39 13.92
C ARG A 140 -4.93 7.26 14.26
N ASP A 141 -4.96 6.17 13.51
CA ASP A 141 -4.01 5.07 13.67
C ASP A 141 -2.59 5.49 13.25
N LEU A 142 -2.48 6.26 12.16
CA LEU A 142 -1.20 6.73 11.64
C LEU A 142 -0.51 7.68 12.61
N ARG A 143 -1.26 8.52 13.35
CA ARG A 143 -0.72 9.40 14.39
C ARG A 143 0.10 8.63 15.43
N GLU A 144 -0.32 7.40 15.76
CA GLU A 144 0.33 6.53 16.74
C GLU A 144 1.47 5.67 16.15
N SER A 145 1.68 5.74 14.83
CA SER A 145 2.74 4.99 14.13
C SER A 145 4.13 5.37 14.64
N TYR A 146 5.12 4.52 14.34
CA TYR A 146 6.51 4.82 14.69
C TYR A 146 7.00 6.06 13.95
N GLU A 147 6.67 6.16 12.67
CA GLU A 147 7.06 7.21 11.74
C GLU A 147 6.52 8.58 12.15
N CYS A 148 5.22 8.68 12.48
CA CYS A 148 4.66 9.94 12.95
C CYS A 148 5.18 10.36 14.32
N ARG A 149 5.52 9.40 15.21
CA ARG A 149 6.21 9.70 16.48
C ARG A 149 7.65 10.18 16.29
N LEU A 150 8.26 9.92 15.13
CA LEU A 150 9.52 10.55 14.70
C LEU A 150 9.32 11.93 14.07
N SER A 151 8.10 12.47 14.06
CA SER A 151 7.74 13.71 13.37
C SER A 151 7.92 13.64 11.84
N MET A 152 7.81 12.44 11.25
CA MET A 152 7.67 12.32 9.80
C MET A 152 6.37 12.95 9.33
N LYS A 153 6.45 13.62 8.19
CA LYS A 153 5.27 14.20 7.55
C LYS A 153 4.47 13.11 6.84
N VAL A 154 3.20 13.38 6.54
CA VAL A 154 2.29 12.42 5.90
C VAL A 154 1.79 12.99 4.59
N TRP A 155 1.87 12.21 3.52
CA TRP A 155 1.16 12.48 2.28
C TRP A 155 -0.12 11.64 2.23
N VAL A 156 -1.25 12.29 1.98
CA VAL A 156 -2.52 11.63 1.67
C VAL A 156 -3.25 12.39 0.59
N ASP A 157 -3.65 11.69 -0.47
CA ASP A 157 -4.28 12.24 -1.66
C ASP A 157 -5.48 13.16 -1.33
N ALA A 158 -6.36 12.76 -0.41
CA ALA A 158 -7.58 13.48 -0.08
C ALA A 158 -7.35 14.86 0.57
N LEU A 159 -6.18 15.12 1.15
CA LEU A 159 -5.85 16.39 1.84
C LEU A 159 -4.64 17.11 1.26
N CYS A 160 -3.68 16.40 0.64
CA CYS A 160 -2.53 17.03 0.00
C CYS A 160 -2.87 17.57 -1.40
N ILE A 161 -3.89 17.02 -2.05
CA ILE A 161 -4.39 17.47 -3.35
C ILE A 161 -5.61 18.36 -3.11
N ASN A 162 -5.66 19.52 -3.79
CA ASN A 162 -6.87 20.31 -3.85
C ASN A 162 -7.89 19.60 -4.75
N GLN A 163 -8.72 18.74 -4.16
CA GLN A 163 -9.69 17.90 -4.87
C GLN A 163 -10.73 18.71 -5.68
N ALA A 164 -10.91 19.99 -5.37
CA ALA A 164 -11.83 20.89 -6.08
C ALA A 164 -11.19 21.56 -7.32
N ASP A 165 -9.86 21.54 -7.44
CA ASP A 165 -9.12 22.12 -8.57
C ASP A 165 -8.60 21.00 -9.49
N ILE A 166 -9.18 20.92 -10.69
CA ILE A 166 -8.78 19.93 -11.70
C ILE A 166 -7.32 20.12 -12.12
N VAL A 167 -6.82 21.36 -12.19
CA VAL A 167 -5.43 21.63 -12.59
C VAL A 167 -4.47 21.09 -11.52
N ASP A 168 -4.76 21.36 -10.25
CA ASP A 168 -3.99 20.82 -9.12
C ASP A 168 -4.05 19.28 -9.08
N ARG A 169 -5.23 18.70 -9.29
CA ARG A 169 -5.42 17.25 -9.34
C ARG A 169 -4.64 16.61 -10.48
N ASN A 170 -4.75 17.14 -11.71
CA ASN A 170 -4.02 16.64 -12.87
C ASN A 170 -2.50 16.68 -12.61
N THR A 171 -2.02 17.78 -12.01
CA THR A 171 -0.61 17.95 -11.64
C THR A 171 -0.14 16.88 -10.63
N HIS A 172 -0.90 16.66 -9.56
CA HIS A 172 -0.54 15.64 -8.56
C HIS A 172 -0.60 14.22 -9.11
N VAL A 173 -1.64 13.91 -9.91
CA VAL A 173 -1.82 12.58 -10.48
C VAL A 173 -0.67 12.19 -11.40
N SER A 174 -0.11 13.16 -12.14
CA SER A 174 1.10 12.93 -12.94
C SER A 174 2.36 12.59 -12.14
N ARG A 175 2.35 12.85 -10.83
CA ARG A 175 3.49 12.73 -9.92
C ARG A 175 3.31 11.66 -8.84
N VAL A 176 2.20 10.90 -8.87
CA VAL A 176 1.94 9.83 -7.87
C VAL A 176 3.08 8.82 -7.83
N LYS A 177 3.67 8.48 -8.97
CA LYS A 177 4.86 7.60 -9.04
C LYS A 177 6.00 8.15 -8.17
N ASP A 178 6.33 9.43 -8.35
CA ASP A 178 7.46 10.07 -7.67
C ASP A 178 7.16 10.32 -6.18
N ILE A 179 5.91 10.62 -5.85
CA ILE A 179 5.47 10.84 -4.46
C ILE A 179 5.53 9.53 -3.66
N PHE A 180 4.98 8.43 -4.19
CA PHE A 180 5.03 7.14 -3.49
C PHE A 180 6.45 6.55 -3.50
N GLY A 181 7.17 6.67 -4.62
CA GLY A 181 8.55 6.16 -4.73
C GLY A 181 9.58 6.98 -3.95
N GLY A 182 9.29 8.27 -3.73
CA GLY A 182 10.14 9.17 -2.95
C GLY A 182 9.86 9.14 -1.45
N ALA A 183 8.82 8.45 -0.97
CA ALA A 183 8.48 8.36 0.45
C ALA A 183 9.55 7.58 1.24
N PHE A 184 9.60 7.78 2.56
CA PHE A 184 10.40 6.95 3.47
C PHE A 184 9.77 5.58 3.62
N SER A 185 8.44 5.53 3.65
CA SER A 185 7.63 4.32 3.75
C SER A 185 6.23 4.59 3.21
N VAL A 186 5.58 3.55 2.69
CA VAL A 186 4.14 3.58 2.39
C VAL A 186 3.42 2.75 3.46
N THR A 187 2.47 3.36 4.14
CA THR A 187 1.57 2.66 5.07
C THR A 187 0.33 2.20 4.32
N VAL A 188 0.22 0.89 4.08
CA VAL A 188 -0.97 0.23 3.56
C VAL A 188 -1.96 0.04 4.71
N TRP A 189 -3.02 0.85 4.74
CA TRP A 189 -4.01 0.80 5.81
C TRP A 189 -5.25 0.01 5.39
N THR A 190 -5.45 -1.14 6.03
CA THR A 190 -6.60 -2.03 5.82
C THR A 190 -7.34 -2.32 7.12
N LYS A 191 -7.19 -1.46 8.14
CA LYS A 191 -7.88 -1.54 9.43
C LYS A 191 -9.33 -1.03 9.31
N GLU A 192 -10.12 -1.65 8.45
CA GLU A 192 -11.58 -1.44 8.49
C GLU A 192 -12.10 -2.00 9.82
N ARG A 193 -12.95 -1.23 10.53
CA ARG A 193 -13.72 -1.72 11.68
C ARG A 193 -14.74 -2.74 11.17
N GLU A 194 -14.26 -3.92 10.84
CA GLU A 194 -15.08 -5.13 10.84
C GLU A 194 -14.75 -5.86 12.12
N ASP A 195 -15.79 -6.14 12.88
CA ASP A 195 -15.75 -6.66 14.23
C ASP A 195 -15.21 -8.11 14.25
N LEU A 196 -13.93 -8.32 13.93
CA LEU A 196 -13.27 -9.61 14.14
C LEU A 196 -13.10 -9.93 15.64
N GLN A 197 -13.41 -8.97 16.52
CA GLN A 197 -13.61 -9.22 17.95
C GLN A 197 -14.86 -10.08 18.24
N VAL A 198 -15.79 -10.26 17.29
CA VAL A 198 -17.00 -11.09 17.47
C VAL A 198 -16.70 -12.59 17.37
N LEU A 199 -15.47 -12.99 16.98
CA LEU A 199 -15.19 -14.35 16.51
C LEU A 199 -14.25 -15.18 17.39
N GLY A 200 -13.76 -14.64 18.51
CA GLY A 200 -12.81 -15.37 19.36
C GLY A 200 -11.49 -15.76 18.66
N LEU A 201 -11.25 -15.24 17.45
CA LEU A 201 -10.01 -15.40 16.71
C LEU A 201 -8.94 -14.47 17.30
N ARG A 202 -7.70 -14.93 17.31
CA ARG A 202 -6.53 -14.06 17.57
C ARG A 202 -6.53 -12.88 16.58
N PRO A 203 -5.92 -11.73 16.92
CA PRO A 203 -5.84 -10.58 16.02
C PRO A 203 -5.43 -11.01 14.60
N PRO A 204 -6.16 -10.58 13.56
CA PRO A 204 -5.83 -10.94 12.19
C PRO A 204 -4.39 -10.52 11.86
N GLY A 205 -3.65 -11.36 11.14
CA GLY A 205 -2.27 -11.08 10.72
C GLY A 205 -1.18 -11.54 11.68
N GLU A 206 -1.51 -12.14 12.83
CA GLU A 206 -0.50 -12.71 13.73
C GLU A 206 0.39 -13.77 13.06
N ARG A 207 -0.17 -14.61 12.15
CA ARG A 207 0.67 -15.60 11.44
C ARG A 207 1.58 -14.94 10.42
N LEU A 208 1.16 -13.84 9.81
CA LEU A 208 2.03 -13.04 8.96
C LEU A 208 3.16 -12.38 9.77
N ILE A 209 2.90 -11.92 11.00
CA ILE A 209 3.96 -11.46 11.92
C ILE A 209 4.92 -12.61 12.27
N LEU A 210 4.42 -13.83 12.52
CA LEU A 210 5.30 -14.98 12.72
C LEU A 210 6.16 -15.24 11.48
N CYS A 211 5.57 -15.19 10.28
CA CYS A 211 6.31 -15.34 9.03
C CYS A 211 7.38 -14.26 8.89
N GLU A 212 7.11 -13.01 9.28
CA GLU A 212 8.08 -11.92 9.29
C GLU A 212 9.26 -12.20 10.22
N VAL A 213 8.99 -12.59 11.46
CA VAL A 213 10.05 -12.93 12.42
C VAL A 213 10.90 -14.06 11.87
N VAL A 214 10.28 -15.10 11.31
CA VAL A 214 11.01 -16.24 10.74
C VAL A 214 11.85 -15.82 9.54
N LEU A 215 11.27 -15.04 8.62
CA LEU A 215 11.95 -14.54 7.44
C LEU A 215 13.17 -13.69 7.81
N ARG A 216 13.03 -12.81 8.81
CA ARG A 216 14.09 -11.91 9.25
C ARG A 216 15.21 -12.61 10.01
N GLU A 217 14.87 -13.50 10.95
CA GLU A 217 15.84 -14.12 11.86
C GLU A 217 16.46 -15.41 11.28
N TYR A 218 15.71 -16.16 10.46
CA TYR A 218 16.11 -17.49 9.98
C TYR A 218 16.12 -17.62 8.45
N GLY A 219 15.57 -16.65 7.73
CA GLY A 219 15.61 -16.60 6.26
C GLY A 219 14.51 -17.42 5.57
N ARG A 220 14.42 -17.23 4.25
CA ARG A 220 13.34 -17.78 3.40
C ARG A 220 13.27 -19.30 3.41
N GLN A 221 14.40 -20.00 3.46
CA GLN A 221 14.42 -21.47 3.44
C GLN A 221 13.71 -22.06 4.67
N VAL A 222 13.94 -21.48 5.86
CA VAL A 222 13.29 -21.95 7.09
C VAL A 222 11.80 -21.63 7.07
N LEU A 223 11.41 -20.48 6.49
CA LEU A 223 10.00 -20.16 6.29
C LEU A 223 9.30 -21.17 5.37
N GLU A 224 9.92 -21.58 4.26
CA GLU A 224 9.36 -22.61 3.37
C GLU A 224 9.21 -23.97 4.06
N GLU A 225 10.20 -24.37 4.87
CA GLU A 225 10.13 -25.58 5.68
C GLU A 225 8.98 -25.51 6.70
N LEU A 226 8.83 -24.38 7.40
CA LEU A 226 7.75 -24.14 8.37
C LEU A 226 6.36 -24.12 7.70
N LEU A 227 6.27 -23.65 6.46
CA LEU A 227 5.04 -23.70 5.66
C LEU A 227 4.81 -25.09 5.04
N GLY A 228 5.64 -26.09 5.35
CA GLY A 228 5.41 -27.48 4.94
C GLY A 228 5.60 -27.71 3.44
N VAL A 229 6.38 -26.86 2.77
CA VAL A 229 6.66 -26.97 1.32
C VAL A 229 7.23 -28.34 0.94
N ARG A 230 8.02 -28.97 1.81
CA ARG A 230 8.68 -30.27 1.56
C ARG A 230 7.92 -31.48 2.08
N GLU A 231 6.89 -31.28 2.89
CA GLU A 231 6.25 -32.35 3.66
C GLU A 231 4.90 -32.79 3.09
N ARG A 232 4.26 -31.95 2.28
CA ARG A 232 2.94 -32.22 1.70
C ARG A 232 2.83 -31.63 0.29
N ASP A 233 2.14 -32.35 -0.59
CA ASP A 233 1.71 -31.79 -1.87
C ASP A 233 0.62 -30.72 -1.60
N TRP A 234 0.70 -29.60 -2.30
CA TRP A 234 -0.27 -28.50 -2.21
C TRP A 234 -1.42 -28.68 -3.23
N GLY A 235 -1.33 -29.70 -4.09
CA GLY A 235 -2.23 -29.93 -5.23
C GLY A 235 -3.31 -30.98 -5.06
N GLU A 236 -3.10 -32.02 -4.26
CA GLU A 236 -4.01 -33.19 -4.15
C GLU A 236 -5.25 -32.96 -3.24
N ALA A 237 -5.49 -31.72 -2.83
CA ALA A 237 -6.27 -31.38 -1.65
C ALA A 237 -7.66 -30.79 -1.96
N HIS A 238 -8.42 -31.38 -2.90
CA HIS A 238 -9.75 -30.86 -3.28
C HIS A 238 -10.74 -30.88 -2.10
N ASP A 239 -10.66 -31.91 -1.26
CA ASP A 239 -11.46 -31.99 -0.02
C ASP A 239 -10.98 -30.94 1.03
N GLU A 240 -9.68 -30.61 1.06
CA GLU A 240 -9.15 -29.61 2.01
C GLU A 240 -9.54 -28.18 1.58
N ASP A 241 -9.60 -27.88 0.28
CA ASP A 241 -9.99 -26.55 -0.21
C ASP A 241 -11.49 -26.28 -0.01
N GLU A 242 -12.36 -27.29 -0.14
CA GLU A 242 -13.78 -27.16 0.27
C GLU A 242 -13.90 -26.93 1.78
N GLN A 243 -13.14 -27.67 2.60
CA GLN A 243 -13.09 -27.48 4.06
C GLN A 243 -12.56 -26.11 4.46
N LEU A 244 -11.56 -25.57 3.74
CA LEU A 244 -11.02 -24.24 3.97
C LEU A 244 -12.01 -23.15 3.55
N MET A 245 -12.80 -23.36 2.50
CA MET A 245 -13.88 -22.45 2.15
C MET A 245 -14.98 -22.46 3.23
N GLU A 246 -15.37 -23.64 3.72
CA GLU A 246 -16.26 -23.77 4.88
C GLU A 246 -15.68 -23.00 6.08
N LEU A 247 -14.38 -23.15 6.38
CA LEU A 247 -13.71 -22.42 7.46
C LEU A 247 -13.79 -20.89 7.27
N VAL A 248 -13.59 -20.41 6.04
CA VAL A 248 -13.63 -18.97 5.72
C VAL A 248 -15.05 -18.42 5.80
N GLU A 249 -16.07 -19.21 5.43
CA GLU A 249 -17.48 -18.83 5.48
C GLU A 249 -18.06 -18.94 6.90
N ASP A 250 -17.64 -19.95 7.67
CA ASP A 250 -17.99 -20.21 9.07
C ASP A 250 -17.06 -19.51 10.07
N ILE A 251 -16.32 -18.49 9.63
CA ILE A 251 -15.50 -17.67 10.53
C ILE A 251 -16.35 -17.05 11.67
N ASP A 252 -17.68 -16.94 11.48
CA ASP A 252 -18.68 -16.62 12.51
C ASP A 252 -18.82 -17.66 13.66
N VAL A 253 -18.36 -18.90 13.45
CA VAL A 253 -18.54 -20.05 14.36
C VAL A 253 -17.23 -20.51 15.02
N LEU A 254 -16.08 -20.12 14.46
CA LEU A 254 -14.77 -20.67 14.83
C LEU A 254 -14.05 -19.80 15.86
N ALA A 255 -14.60 -19.79 17.08
CA ALA A 255 -13.79 -19.49 18.25
C ALA A 255 -12.67 -20.55 18.35
N PHE A 256 -11.45 -20.16 18.03
CA PHE A 256 -10.24 -21.01 17.99
C PHE A 256 -9.76 -21.44 19.41
N ASP A 257 -10.69 -21.71 20.32
CA ASP A 257 -10.43 -21.91 21.75
C ASP A 257 -10.29 -23.40 22.14
N GLN A 258 -10.07 -24.30 21.19
CA GLN A 258 -9.87 -25.74 21.47
C GLN A 258 -8.52 -26.30 21.03
N TYR A 259 -7.46 -25.51 21.11
CA TYR A 259 -6.11 -26.06 21.07
C TYR A 259 -5.35 -25.65 22.32
N HIS A 260 -5.69 -26.25 23.47
CA HIS A 260 -4.76 -26.57 24.58
C HIS A 260 -5.44 -27.43 25.68
N GLN A 261 -6.05 -28.56 25.29
CA GLN A 261 -6.07 -29.74 26.16
C GLN A 261 -5.67 -30.96 25.33
N ALA A 262 -4.36 -31.15 25.18
CA ALA A 262 -3.81 -32.44 24.78
C ALA A 262 -4.12 -33.44 25.90
N GLY A 263 -5.13 -34.29 25.70
CA GLY A 263 -5.51 -35.28 26.68
C GLY A 263 -6.81 -36.06 26.45
N SER A 264 -7.25 -36.31 25.22
CA SER A 264 -8.15 -37.45 24.96
C SER A 264 -8.06 -37.91 23.52
N ASP A 265 -8.11 -39.22 23.34
CA ASP A 265 -8.24 -39.94 22.07
C ASP A 265 -9.66 -39.76 21.46
N ASP A 266 -10.17 -38.54 21.42
CA ASP A 266 -11.46 -38.26 20.81
C ASP A 266 -11.22 -37.87 19.34
N GLU A 267 -11.74 -38.70 18.43
CA GLU A 267 -11.80 -38.42 16.99
C GLU A 267 -12.42 -37.03 16.77
N ASP A 268 -11.75 -36.21 15.94
CA ASP A 268 -12.19 -34.88 15.55
C ASP A 268 -13.68 -34.90 15.15
N GLU A 269 -14.56 -34.40 16.04
CA GLU A 269 -16.03 -34.43 15.86
C GLU A 269 -16.48 -33.56 14.67
N LEU A 270 -15.55 -32.80 14.08
CA LEU A 270 -15.70 -31.98 12.88
C LEU A 270 -14.88 -32.47 11.68
N GLY A 271 -14.18 -33.61 11.77
CA GLY A 271 -13.42 -34.21 10.66
C GLY A 271 -12.17 -33.45 10.20
N PHE A 272 -11.85 -32.30 10.80
CA PHE A 272 -10.69 -31.51 10.46
C PHE A 272 -9.44 -32.06 11.16
N GLY A 273 -8.65 -32.88 10.48
CA GLY A 273 -7.30 -33.19 10.95
C GLY A 273 -6.49 -31.91 11.22
N LYS A 274 -5.47 -31.96 12.09
CA LYS A 274 -4.69 -30.77 12.52
C LYS A 274 -4.32 -29.85 11.36
N LEU A 275 -4.97 -28.68 11.26
CA LEU A 275 -4.67 -27.63 10.27
C LEU A 275 -3.18 -27.26 10.32
N HIS A 276 -2.51 -27.30 9.17
CA HIS A 276 -1.10 -26.93 9.08
C HIS A 276 -0.96 -25.40 9.03
N LEU A 277 0.19 -24.85 9.45
CA LEU A 277 0.43 -23.40 9.43
C LEU A 277 0.13 -22.78 8.06
N ARG A 278 0.49 -23.49 6.99
CA ARG A 278 0.27 -23.07 5.61
C ARG A 278 -1.21 -22.80 5.29
N ASP A 279 -2.11 -23.60 5.84
CA ASP A 279 -3.53 -23.54 5.55
C ASP A 279 -4.11 -22.30 6.24
N ILE A 280 -3.67 -22.05 7.48
CA ILE A 280 -3.98 -20.83 8.24
C ILE A 280 -3.45 -19.59 7.51
N VAL A 281 -2.22 -19.64 6.98
CA VAL A 281 -1.64 -18.52 6.22
C VAL A 281 -2.42 -18.27 4.93
N ARG A 282 -2.83 -19.31 4.19
CA ARG A 282 -3.68 -19.17 2.99
C ARG A 282 -5.01 -18.49 3.34
N VAL A 283 -5.64 -18.89 4.44
CA VAL A 283 -6.89 -18.28 4.94
C VAL A 283 -6.67 -16.82 5.33
N GLU A 284 -5.60 -16.50 6.07
CA GLU A 284 -5.28 -15.10 6.41
C GLU A 284 -5.06 -14.23 5.16
N LEU A 285 -4.38 -14.76 4.13
CA LEU A 285 -4.21 -14.06 2.85
C LEU A 285 -5.55 -13.83 2.16
N MET A 286 -6.46 -14.81 2.16
CA MET A 286 -7.80 -14.63 1.59
C MET A 286 -8.56 -13.52 2.31
N LEU A 287 -8.62 -13.57 3.64
CA LEU A 287 -9.31 -12.55 4.45
C LEU A 287 -8.73 -11.15 4.23
N LEU A 288 -7.41 -11.06 4.14
CA LEU A 288 -6.74 -9.80 3.81
C LEU A 288 -7.14 -9.33 2.42
N PHE A 289 -7.05 -10.19 1.39
CA PHE A 289 -7.31 -9.84 -0.01
C PHE A 289 -8.78 -9.60 -0.34
N ARG A 290 -9.73 -10.07 0.50
CA ARG A 290 -11.16 -9.71 0.42
C ARG A 290 -11.43 -8.25 0.77
N LYS A 291 -10.53 -7.60 1.52
CA LYS A 291 -10.68 -6.17 1.83
C LYS A 291 -10.69 -5.35 0.55
N LYS A 292 -11.60 -4.38 0.48
CA LYS A 292 -11.80 -3.52 -0.72
C LYS A 292 -10.51 -2.88 -1.20
N TYR A 293 -9.59 -2.58 -0.28
CA TYR A 293 -8.27 -2.06 -0.59
C TYR A 293 -7.54 -2.84 -1.70
N TRP A 294 -7.46 -4.17 -1.57
CA TRP A 294 -6.71 -5.04 -2.49
C TRP A 294 -7.36 -5.24 -3.86
N SER A 295 -8.53 -4.62 -4.06
CA SER A 295 -9.20 -4.57 -5.35
C SER A 295 -8.94 -3.28 -6.11
N ARG A 296 -8.28 -2.27 -5.53
CA ARG A 296 -8.08 -0.96 -6.16
C ARG A 296 -6.99 -1.02 -7.23
N LEU A 297 -7.24 -0.40 -8.38
CA LEU A 297 -6.26 -0.31 -9.48
C LEU A 297 -5.00 0.48 -9.08
N TRP A 298 -5.19 1.60 -8.36
CA TRP A 298 -4.09 2.49 -7.96
C TRP A 298 -3.00 1.79 -7.14
N ILE A 299 -3.34 0.74 -6.38
CA ILE A 299 -2.34 0.03 -5.56
C ILE A 299 -1.30 -0.69 -6.42
N ILE A 300 -1.60 -0.99 -7.70
CA ILE A 300 -0.62 -1.59 -8.61
C ILE A 300 0.58 -0.66 -8.74
N GLN A 301 0.35 0.62 -9.01
CA GLN A 301 1.42 1.61 -9.09
C GLN A 301 1.95 1.99 -7.71
N GLU A 302 1.08 2.31 -6.75
CA GLU A 302 1.49 2.75 -5.41
C GLU A 302 2.42 1.73 -4.73
N LEU A 303 2.10 0.43 -4.82
CA LEU A 303 2.87 -0.62 -4.18
C LEU A 303 4.11 -1.01 -5.00
N ALA A 304 4.04 -1.00 -6.33
CA ALA A 304 5.19 -1.30 -7.18
C ALA A 304 6.36 -0.35 -6.93
N VAL A 305 6.06 0.95 -6.77
CA VAL A 305 7.08 1.97 -6.52
C VAL A 305 7.39 2.18 -5.05
N SER A 306 6.65 1.53 -4.14
CA SER A 306 6.79 1.78 -2.70
C SER A 306 8.16 1.31 -2.17
N PRO A 307 8.77 2.05 -1.21
CA PRO A 307 10.00 1.65 -0.53
C PRO A 307 9.91 0.27 0.14
N THR A 308 11.04 -0.39 0.36
CA THR A 308 11.12 -1.70 1.02
C THR A 308 10.70 -1.67 2.50
N THR A 309 10.76 -0.51 3.12
CA THR A 309 10.30 -0.16 4.48
C THR A 309 8.78 -0.02 4.60
N SER A 310 8.02 -0.21 3.52
CA SER A 310 6.56 -0.10 3.51
C SER A 310 5.90 -1.17 4.37
N THR A 311 4.84 -0.80 5.07
CA THR A 311 4.14 -1.65 6.05
C THR A 311 2.68 -1.84 5.68
N VAL A 312 2.11 -2.97 6.12
CA VAL A 312 0.70 -3.33 6.03
C VAL A 312 0.10 -3.32 7.43
N HIS A 313 -0.94 -2.52 7.61
CA HIS A 313 -1.66 -2.33 8.86
C HIS A 313 -3.02 -3.04 8.75
N TRP A 314 -3.17 -4.18 9.42
CA TRP A 314 -4.38 -5.01 9.39
C TRP A 314 -4.86 -5.36 10.80
N GLY A 315 -6.00 -4.79 11.21
CA GLY A 315 -6.47 -4.90 12.59
C GLY A 315 -5.46 -4.30 13.59
N GLU A 316 -4.99 -5.11 14.53
CA GLU A 316 -3.93 -4.71 15.48
C GLU A 316 -2.53 -5.08 14.95
N SER A 317 -2.46 -5.90 13.92
CA SER A 317 -1.20 -6.38 13.34
C SER A 317 -0.61 -5.34 12.40
N THR A 318 0.72 -5.25 12.44
CA THR A 318 1.53 -4.47 11.50
C THR A 318 2.73 -5.32 11.11
N PHE A 319 2.93 -5.49 9.80
CA PHE A 319 4.03 -6.27 9.22
C PHE A 319 4.50 -5.60 7.92
N HIS A 320 5.71 -5.90 7.48
CA HIS A 320 6.31 -5.34 6.28
C HIS A 320 5.64 -5.89 5.01
N LEU A 321 5.52 -5.04 3.98
CA LEU A 321 5.03 -5.45 2.67
C LEU A 321 5.94 -6.55 2.07
N SER A 322 7.24 -6.52 2.35
CA SER A 322 8.19 -7.56 1.93
C SER A 322 7.86 -8.94 2.52
N THR A 323 7.34 -9.02 3.74
CA THR A 323 6.83 -10.26 4.33
C THR A 323 5.68 -10.81 3.51
N LEU A 324 4.71 -9.95 3.17
CA LEU A 324 3.55 -10.34 2.37
C LEU A 324 3.97 -10.80 0.96
N GLN A 325 4.94 -10.13 0.34
CA GLN A 325 5.52 -10.55 -0.94
C GLN A 325 6.18 -11.93 -0.85
N ALA A 326 7.05 -12.15 0.14
CA ALA A 326 7.76 -13.41 0.30
C ALA A 326 6.80 -14.59 0.53
N VAL A 327 5.80 -14.40 1.42
CA VAL A 327 4.77 -15.41 1.67
C VAL A 327 3.93 -15.65 0.41
N GLY A 328 3.50 -14.58 -0.27
CA GLY A 328 2.73 -14.66 -1.50
C GLY A 328 3.46 -15.41 -2.61
N GLU A 329 4.76 -15.19 -2.78
CA GLU A 329 5.60 -15.91 -3.75
C GLU A 329 5.73 -17.40 -3.42
N ILE A 330 5.88 -17.76 -2.14
CA ILE A 330 5.92 -19.17 -1.71
C ILE A 330 4.60 -19.85 -2.06
N VAL A 331 3.47 -19.25 -1.67
CA VAL A 331 2.13 -19.78 -1.99
C VAL A 331 1.94 -19.88 -3.51
N LEU A 332 2.27 -18.82 -4.25
CA LEU A 332 2.15 -18.78 -5.71
C LEU A 332 2.98 -19.87 -6.40
N THR A 333 4.17 -20.18 -5.88
CA THR A 333 5.09 -21.16 -6.47
C THR A 333 4.67 -22.59 -6.19
N HIS A 334 4.18 -22.86 -4.97
CA HIS A 334 3.88 -24.21 -4.52
C HIS A 334 2.45 -24.65 -4.81
N SER A 335 1.52 -23.72 -5.05
CA SER A 335 0.14 -24.02 -5.45
C SER A 335 -0.07 -24.19 -6.97
N LYS A 336 0.99 -24.40 -7.76
CA LYS A 336 0.91 -24.48 -9.25
C LYS A 336 0.48 -25.83 -9.83
N SER A 337 0.00 -26.79 -9.04
CA SER A 337 -0.50 -28.05 -9.60
C SER A 337 -1.73 -27.80 -10.50
N GLU A 338 -1.96 -28.67 -11.50
CA GLU A 338 -3.15 -28.60 -12.37
C GLU A 338 -4.47 -28.69 -11.58
N GLN A 339 -4.46 -29.37 -10.42
CA GLN A 339 -5.63 -29.59 -9.56
C GLN A 339 -5.93 -28.36 -8.69
N SER A 340 -4.93 -27.82 -7.97
CA SER A 340 -5.07 -26.60 -7.15
C SER A 340 -5.44 -25.36 -7.98
N SER A 341 -5.06 -25.32 -9.25
CA SER A 341 -5.35 -24.19 -10.14
C SER A 341 -6.85 -23.98 -10.41
N ASN A 342 -7.69 -24.99 -10.17
CA ASN A 342 -9.13 -24.94 -10.41
C ASN A 342 -9.97 -24.60 -9.15
N SER A 343 -9.34 -24.59 -7.97
CA SER A 343 -9.98 -24.29 -6.69
C SER A 343 -10.53 -22.86 -6.62
N GLU A 344 -11.65 -22.69 -5.90
CA GLU A 344 -12.26 -21.38 -5.58
C GLU A 344 -11.24 -20.47 -4.85
N ILE A 345 -10.54 -21.04 -3.86
CA ILE A 345 -9.50 -20.37 -3.07
C ILE A 345 -8.40 -19.84 -3.97
N TRP A 346 -7.94 -20.66 -4.91
CA TRP A 346 -6.88 -20.25 -5.82
C TRP A 346 -7.33 -19.13 -6.75
N LYS A 347 -8.55 -19.22 -7.30
CA LYS A 347 -9.12 -18.15 -8.14
C LYS A 347 -9.23 -16.82 -7.40
N GLU A 348 -9.51 -16.87 -6.09
CA GLU A 348 -9.60 -15.67 -5.26
C GLU A 348 -8.23 -15.07 -4.91
N LEU A 349 -7.26 -15.93 -4.53
CA LEU A 349 -5.91 -15.51 -4.16
C LEU A 349 -5.08 -15.06 -5.36
N LYS A 350 -5.16 -15.77 -6.48
CA LYS A 350 -4.24 -15.67 -7.61
C LYS A 350 -4.03 -14.24 -8.13
N PRO A 351 -5.07 -13.41 -8.35
CA PRO A 351 -4.85 -12.05 -8.83
C PRO A 351 -4.00 -11.18 -7.88
N ARG A 352 -4.12 -11.40 -6.56
CA ARG A 352 -3.35 -10.64 -5.54
C ARG A 352 -1.96 -11.22 -5.35
N LEU A 353 -1.81 -12.54 -5.47
CA LEU A 353 -0.49 -13.17 -5.54
C LEU A 353 0.30 -12.69 -6.77
N ASP A 354 -0.37 -12.55 -7.91
CA ASP A 354 0.23 -11.98 -9.14
C ASP A 354 0.66 -10.54 -8.95
N LEU A 355 -0.14 -9.72 -8.24
CA LEU A 355 0.24 -8.36 -7.88
C LEU A 355 1.53 -8.35 -7.04
N LEU A 356 1.60 -9.18 -6.01
CA LEU A 356 2.78 -9.27 -5.14
C LEU A 356 4.04 -9.70 -5.92
N ALA A 357 3.91 -10.71 -6.79
CA ALA A 357 4.98 -11.16 -7.66
C ALA A 357 5.41 -10.09 -8.67
N PHE A 358 4.46 -9.32 -9.20
CA PHE A 358 4.74 -8.18 -10.07
C PHE A 358 5.53 -7.09 -9.33
N ILE A 359 5.18 -6.76 -8.09
CA ILE A 359 5.93 -5.77 -7.28
C ILE A 359 7.39 -6.22 -7.11
N SER A 360 7.62 -7.51 -6.80
CA SER A 360 8.98 -8.05 -6.67
C SER A 360 9.76 -7.97 -7.97
N THR A 361 9.11 -8.30 -9.09
CA THR A 361 9.70 -8.23 -10.44
C THR A 361 10.03 -6.79 -10.81
N TRP A 362 9.11 -5.86 -10.55
CA TRP A 362 9.30 -4.43 -10.79
C TRP A 362 10.50 -3.88 -10.02
N ARG A 363 10.60 -4.18 -8.72
CA ARG A 363 11.74 -3.75 -7.89
C ARG A 363 13.07 -4.34 -8.38
N ALA A 364 13.07 -5.59 -8.84
CA ALA A 364 14.27 -6.20 -9.41
C ALA A 364 14.70 -5.48 -10.71
N LEU A 365 13.76 -5.06 -11.55
CA LEU A 365 14.04 -4.29 -12.78
C LEU A 365 14.59 -2.90 -12.46
N GLU A 366 13.99 -2.17 -11.52
CA GLU A 366 14.46 -0.85 -11.08
C GLU A 366 15.84 -0.91 -10.38
N ASN A 367 16.21 -2.07 -9.84
CA ASN A 367 17.54 -2.28 -9.26
C ASN A 367 18.64 -2.58 -10.30
N THR A 368 18.30 -2.75 -11.58
CA THR A 368 19.33 -2.88 -12.62
C THR A 368 19.91 -1.51 -13.00
N PRO A 369 21.25 -1.36 -13.15
CA PRO A 369 21.88 -0.09 -13.47
C PRO A 369 21.34 0.55 -14.76
N ALA A 370 21.18 1.87 -14.76
CA ALA A 370 20.51 2.67 -15.80
C ALA A 370 21.03 2.49 -17.25
N ASP A 371 22.23 1.90 -17.44
CA ASP A 371 22.81 1.61 -18.76
C ASP A 371 22.06 0.50 -19.53
N THR A 372 21.21 -0.29 -18.87
CA THR A 372 20.28 -1.21 -19.54
C THR A 372 18.89 -0.58 -19.60
N GLY A 373 18.63 0.21 -20.64
CA GLY A 373 17.41 1.03 -20.80
C GLY A 373 16.15 0.41 -20.19
N HIS A 374 15.61 1.08 -19.17
CA HIS A 374 14.38 0.72 -18.50
C HIS A 374 13.21 0.76 -19.49
N SER A 375 12.90 -0.39 -20.09
CA SER A 375 11.69 -0.58 -20.85
C SER A 375 11.00 -1.82 -20.32
N LEU A 376 9.73 -1.66 -19.94
CA LEU A 376 8.83 -2.80 -19.78
C LEU A 376 8.96 -3.66 -21.04
N ASN A 377 9.41 -4.89 -20.88
CA ASN A 377 9.40 -5.83 -21.99
C ASN A 377 7.94 -6.21 -22.32
N SER A 378 7.73 -6.90 -23.44
CA SER A 378 6.39 -7.31 -23.87
C SER A 378 5.66 -8.18 -22.83
N THR A 379 6.40 -8.95 -22.03
CA THR A 379 5.86 -9.83 -20.98
C THR A 379 5.32 -9.00 -19.81
N SER A 380 6.06 -8.00 -19.36
CA SER A 380 5.64 -7.12 -18.26
C SER A 380 4.40 -6.27 -18.61
N ILE A 381 4.21 -5.93 -19.89
CA ILE A 381 2.98 -5.26 -20.36
C ILE A 381 1.78 -6.21 -20.27
N GLN A 382 1.95 -7.49 -20.60
CA GLN A 382 0.87 -8.49 -20.50
C GLN A 382 0.49 -8.75 -19.04
N GLU A 383 1.47 -8.82 -18.14
CA GLU A 383 1.25 -8.95 -16.69
C GLU A 383 0.46 -7.74 -16.16
N LEU A 384 0.88 -6.52 -16.48
CA LEU A 384 0.16 -5.30 -16.10
C LEU A 384 -1.27 -5.27 -16.62
N LYS A 385 -1.48 -5.72 -17.87
CA LYS A 385 -2.82 -5.83 -18.44
C LYS A 385 -3.71 -6.80 -17.66
N LEU A 386 -3.17 -7.95 -17.26
CA LEU A 386 -3.89 -8.94 -16.46
C LEU A 386 -4.24 -8.38 -15.07
N LEU A 387 -3.29 -7.73 -14.40
CA LEU A 387 -3.54 -7.08 -13.11
C LEU A 387 -4.64 -6.03 -13.21
N ALA A 388 -4.60 -5.20 -14.25
CA ALA A 388 -5.60 -4.16 -14.49
C ALA A 388 -7.02 -4.73 -14.72
N GLN A 389 -7.14 -5.92 -15.32
CA GLN A 389 -8.43 -6.58 -15.55
C GLN A 389 -9.10 -7.06 -14.26
N HIS A 390 -8.31 -7.42 -13.24
CA HIS A 390 -8.80 -7.90 -11.95
C HIS A 390 -8.92 -6.80 -10.89
N ALA A 391 -8.64 -5.55 -11.27
CA ALA A 391 -8.67 -4.39 -10.40
C ALA A 391 -9.86 -3.46 -10.73
N THR A 392 -10.22 -2.66 -9.75
CA THR A 392 -11.39 -1.78 -9.74
C THR A 392 -10.96 -0.32 -9.61
N CYS A 393 -11.73 0.56 -10.24
CA CYS A 393 -11.53 2.00 -10.16
C CYS A 393 -12.89 2.71 -10.18
N SER A 394 -13.02 3.79 -9.42
CA SER A 394 -14.25 4.59 -9.37
C SER A 394 -14.41 5.46 -10.61
N LEU A 395 -13.31 5.99 -11.15
CA LEU A 395 -13.28 6.82 -12.34
C LEU A 395 -12.71 6.03 -13.52
N ALA A 396 -13.34 6.15 -14.69
CA ALA A 396 -12.89 5.43 -15.89
C ALA A 396 -11.50 5.87 -16.36
N HIS A 397 -11.12 7.14 -16.12
CA HIS A 397 -9.77 7.68 -16.38
C HIS A 397 -8.67 6.88 -15.68
N ASP A 398 -8.94 6.39 -14.48
CA ASP A 398 -7.94 5.75 -13.64
C ASP A 398 -7.45 4.44 -14.27
N LYS A 399 -8.25 3.78 -15.13
CA LYS A 399 -7.82 2.62 -15.93
C LYS A 399 -6.53 2.88 -16.72
N VAL A 400 -6.24 4.14 -17.02
CA VAL A 400 -5.00 4.60 -17.66
C VAL A 400 -4.09 5.27 -16.63
N TYR A 401 -4.58 6.30 -15.94
CA TYR A 401 -3.74 7.14 -15.08
C TYR A 401 -3.14 6.38 -13.90
N GLY A 402 -3.85 5.38 -13.38
CA GLY A 402 -3.42 4.53 -12.28
C GLY A 402 -2.23 3.62 -12.59
N LEU A 403 -1.87 3.49 -13.86
CA LEU A 403 -0.77 2.64 -14.33
C LEU A 403 0.31 3.42 -15.06
N LEU A 404 0.05 4.70 -15.41
CA LEU A 404 0.88 5.46 -16.35
C LEU A 404 2.33 5.63 -15.87
N GLY A 405 2.55 5.72 -14.56
CA GLY A 405 3.89 5.82 -13.96
C GLY A 405 4.73 4.55 -14.09
N LEU A 406 4.10 3.41 -14.38
CA LEU A 406 4.79 2.14 -14.62
C LEU A 406 5.22 1.98 -16.08
N PHE A 407 4.76 2.82 -16.99
CA PHE A 407 5.17 2.77 -18.40
C PHE A 407 6.45 3.57 -18.66
N PRO A 408 7.22 3.22 -19.72
CA PRO A 408 8.38 4.00 -20.13
C PRO A 408 8.01 5.45 -20.47
N ALA A 409 8.97 6.36 -20.33
CA ALA A 409 8.79 7.79 -20.60
C ALA A 409 8.18 8.09 -21.98
N SER A 410 8.48 7.26 -22.99
CA SER A 410 7.91 7.37 -24.34
C SER A 410 6.40 7.19 -24.40
N VAL A 411 5.83 6.42 -23.48
CA VAL A 411 4.37 6.21 -23.36
C VAL A 411 3.78 7.22 -22.38
N SER A 412 4.38 7.36 -21.19
CA SER A 412 3.84 8.23 -20.14
C SER A 412 3.82 9.71 -20.53
N SER A 413 4.79 10.16 -21.32
CA SER A 413 4.83 11.55 -21.84
C SER A 413 3.90 11.76 -23.04
N ALA A 414 3.44 10.69 -23.68
CA ALA A 414 2.56 10.77 -24.85
C ALA A 414 1.08 10.87 -24.46
N VAL A 415 0.71 10.52 -23.22
CA VAL A 415 -0.66 10.60 -22.72
C VAL A 415 -0.80 11.79 -21.79
N THR A 416 -1.68 12.73 -22.15
CA THR A 416 -1.93 13.91 -21.31
C THR A 416 -2.93 13.59 -20.20
N ILE A 417 -2.51 13.71 -18.94
CA ILE A 417 -3.41 13.59 -17.79
C ILE A 417 -4.33 14.80 -17.72
N ASP A 418 -5.59 14.56 -18.04
CA ASP A 418 -6.65 15.52 -17.87
C ASP A 418 -7.97 14.83 -17.49
N TYR A 419 -8.43 15.05 -16.27
CA TYR A 419 -9.74 14.58 -15.82
C TYR A 419 -10.91 15.41 -16.37
N GLY A 420 -10.66 16.52 -17.08
CA GLY A 420 -11.66 17.28 -17.81
C GLY A 420 -12.04 16.67 -19.17
N ARG A 421 -11.24 15.73 -19.69
CA ARG A 421 -11.51 15.03 -20.96
C ARG A 421 -12.47 13.87 -20.78
N GLU A 422 -13.13 13.47 -21.87
CA GLU A 422 -13.93 12.25 -21.88
C GLU A 422 -13.02 11.02 -21.67
N PRO A 423 -13.39 10.06 -20.80
CA PRO A 423 -12.57 8.87 -20.55
C PRO A 423 -12.27 8.04 -21.80
N THR A 424 -13.20 8.01 -22.75
CA THR A 424 -13.03 7.26 -24.01
C THR A 424 -11.88 7.78 -24.84
N ASP A 425 -11.65 9.09 -24.84
CA ASP A 425 -10.60 9.72 -25.62
C ASP A 425 -9.21 9.43 -25.01
N VAL A 426 -9.14 9.46 -23.68
CA VAL A 426 -7.92 9.13 -22.92
C VAL A 426 -7.53 7.67 -23.13
N ILE A 427 -8.52 6.77 -23.05
CA ILE A 427 -8.32 5.33 -23.30
C ILE A 427 -7.88 5.07 -24.74
N ALA A 428 -8.46 5.76 -25.73
CA ALA A 428 -8.08 5.64 -27.13
C ALA A 428 -6.66 6.13 -27.39
N GLU A 429 -6.29 7.29 -26.81
CA GLU A 429 -4.93 7.84 -26.88
C GLU A 429 -3.91 6.86 -26.30
N PHE A 430 -4.17 6.32 -25.11
CA PHE A 430 -3.30 5.32 -24.47
C PHE A 430 -3.21 4.01 -25.26
N SER A 431 -4.32 3.51 -25.81
CA SER A 431 -4.32 2.29 -26.63
C SER A 431 -3.53 2.47 -27.94
N SER A 432 -3.45 3.70 -28.46
CA SER A 432 -2.64 4.03 -29.63
C SER A 432 -1.14 4.05 -29.34
N THR A 433 -0.74 4.38 -28.10
CA THR A 433 0.66 4.45 -27.68
C THR A 433 1.21 3.11 -27.19
N VAL A 434 0.34 2.18 -26.79
CA VAL A 434 0.71 0.83 -26.31
C VAL A 434 0.10 -0.26 -27.22
N PRO A 435 0.81 -0.70 -28.29
CA PRO A 435 0.33 -1.75 -29.18
C PRO A 435 0.02 -3.05 -28.42
N GLY A 436 -1.21 -3.58 -28.58
CA GLY A 436 -1.68 -4.78 -27.87
C GLY A 436 -2.51 -4.51 -26.62
N TRP A 437 -2.59 -3.24 -26.17
CA TRP A 437 -3.54 -2.81 -25.15
C TRP A 437 -4.94 -2.61 -25.76
N THR A 438 -5.59 -3.71 -26.13
CA THR A 438 -7.01 -3.71 -26.52
C THR A 438 -7.86 -3.87 -25.27
N HIS A 439 -8.72 -2.88 -24.98
CA HIS A 439 -9.75 -3.03 -23.96
C HIS A 439 -10.72 -4.14 -24.37
N GLN A 440 -10.88 -5.14 -23.51
CA GLN A 440 -12.18 -5.81 -23.41
C GLN A 440 -13.02 -4.99 -22.40
N PRO A 441 -14.30 -4.74 -22.74
CA PRO A 441 -15.18 -3.84 -21.98
C PRO A 441 -15.36 -4.27 -20.51
#